data_AF-A0A9D5T991-F1
#
_entry.id   AF-A0A9D5T991-F1
#
_cell.length_a   1.000
_cell.length_b   1.000
_cell.length_c   1.000
_cell.angle_alpha   90.00
_cell.angle_beta   90.00
_cell.angle_gamma   90.00
#
_symmetry.space_group_name_H-M   'P 1'
#
loop_
_entity.id
_entity.type
_entity.pdbx_description
1 polymer ?
#
loop_
_entity_poly.entity_id
_entity_poly.type
_entity_poly.pdbx_seq_one_letter_code
_entity_poly.pdbx_strand_id
1 'polypeptide(L)'
;MKEWYDVYKNLDLLSGKIEFILEDDQDMIEIHYHDGMLIDVGYIEDLQSYYITVVSTDDEKGWEKPLEEIEVKSKDNLYEKIQETIYKYCKS
;
A
#
# COMPACT_ATOMS: atom_id res chain seq x y z
N MET A 1 5.03 20.89 -10.65
CA MET A 1 5.81 20.25 -9.56
C MET A 1 5.54 18.76 -9.68
N LYS A 2 6.52 17.87 -9.49
CA LYS A 2 6.26 16.43 -9.50
C LYS A 2 5.79 16.07 -8.10
N GLU A 3 4.61 15.47 -7.99
CA GLU A 3 4.09 15.02 -6.70
C GLU A 3 4.93 13.85 -6.20
N TRP A 4 5.12 13.73 -4.89
CA TRP A 4 5.98 12.69 -4.32
C TRP A 4 5.49 11.28 -4.68
N TYR A 5 4.18 11.13 -4.87
CA TYR A 5 3.52 9.88 -5.19
C TYR A 5 3.47 9.55 -6.69
N ASP A 6 3.92 10.46 -7.57
CA ASP A 6 3.87 10.26 -9.03
C ASP A 6 4.65 9.03 -9.50
N VAL A 7 5.65 8.58 -8.73
CA VAL A 7 6.40 7.37 -9.06
C VAL A 7 5.51 6.12 -8.99
N TYR A 8 4.60 6.06 -8.02
CA TYR A 8 3.75 4.89 -7.76
C TYR A 8 2.61 4.74 -8.76
N LYS A 9 2.29 5.79 -9.53
CA LYS A 9 1.36 5.69 -10.68
C LYS A 9 1.86 4.74 -11.77
N ASN A 10 3.15 4.37 -11.74
CA ASN A 10 3.76 3.44 -12.70
C ASN A 10 3.84 1.99 -12.19
N LEU A 11 3.34 1.71 -10.98
CA LEU A 11 3.24 0.33 -10.48
C LEU A 11 2.39 -0.51 -11.45
N ASP A 12 2.81 -1.74 -11.70
CA ASP A 12 1.94 -2.72 -12.34
C ASP A 12 0.96 -3.23 -11.27
N LEU A 13 -0.23 -2.61 -11.25
CA LEU A 13 -1.30 -2.91 -10.31
C LEU A 13 -2.04 -4.22 -10.65
N LEU A 14 -1.73 -4.85 -11.79
CA LEU A 14 -2.54 -5.91 -12.39
C LEU A 14 -3.99 -5.43 -12.62
N SER A 15 -4.95 -5.95 -11.85
CA SER A 15 -6.36 -5.52 -11.88
C SER A 15 -6.73 -4.55 -10.76
N GLY A 16 -5.77 -4.15 -9.92
CA GLY A 16 -6.00 -3.25 -8.79
C GLY A 16 -6.24 -1.80 -9.21
N LYS A 17 -6.89 -1.04 -8.34
CA LYS A 17 -7.11 0.40 -8.47
C LYS A 17 -6.34 1.12 -7.37
N ILE A 18 -5.43 2.02 -7.78
CA ILE A 18 -4.66 2.85 -6.84
C ILE A 18 -5.41 4.15 -6.50
N GLU A 19 -5.42 4.49 -5.23
CA GLU A 19 -5.91 5.75 -4.68
C GLU A 19 -4.84 6.38 -3.81
N PHE A 20 -4.78 7.72 -3.83
CA PHE A 20 -3.83 8.51 -3.05
C PHE A 20 -4.65 9.38 -2.11
N ILE A 21 -4.46 9.19 -0.81
CA ILE A 21 -5.11 9.99 0.23
C ILE A 21 -4.07 11.03 0.66
N LEU A 22 -4.45 12.30 0.57
CA LEU A 22 -3.57 13.47 0.73
C LEU A 22 -4.15 14.48 1.74
N GLU A 23 -5.15 14.06 2.52
CA GLU A 23 -5.86 14.92 3.47
C GLU A 23 -5.31 14.73 4.90
N ASP A 24 -5.42 15.77 5.72
CA ASP A 24 -5.19 15.73 7.19
C ASP A 24 -3.85 15.10 7.64
N ASP A 25 -2.75 15.47 6.97
CA ASP A 25 -1.38 15.00 7.25
C ASP A 25 -1.16 13.48 7.09
N GLN A 26 -2.12 12.77 6.48
CA GLN A 26 -2.05 11.33 6.21
C GLN A 26 -1.83 11.08 4.72
N ASP A 27 -0.60 11.30 4.29
CA ASP A 27 -0.12 10.93 2.96
C ASP A 27 -0.04 9.40 2.84
N MET A 28 -1.03 8.79 2.18
CA MET A 28 -1.23 7.33 2.12
C MET A 28 -1.52 6.84 0.70
N ILE A 29 -1.13 5.60 0.41
CA ILE A 29 -1.43 4.92 -0.87
C ILE A 29 -2.29 3.70 -0.56
N GLU A 30 -3.43 3.59 -1.22
CA GLU A 30 -4.29 2.41 -1.14
C GLU A 30 -4.39 1.75 -2.52
N ILE A 31 -4.37 0.42 -2.55
CA ILE A 31 -4.56 -0.37 -3.77
C ILE A 31 -5.68 -1.39 -3.52
N HIS A 32 -6.83 -1.12 -4.13
CA HIS A 32 -8.06 -1.90 -3.97
C HIS A 32 -8.23 -2.94 -5.08
N TYR A 33 -8.62 -4.15 -4.71
CA TYR A 33 -8.90 -5.26 -5.64
C TYR A 33 -10.38 -5.66 -5.64
N HIS A 34 -10.83 -6.24 -6.75
CA HIS A 34 -12.25 -6.57 -6.97
C HIS A 34 -12.84 -7.62 -6.01
N ASP A 35 -12.00 -8.45 -5.40
CA ASP A 35 -12.38 -9.45 -4.40
C ASP A 35 -12.50 -8.88 -2.98
N GLY A 36 -12.25 -7.58 -2.81
CA GLY A 36 -12.30 -6.87 -1.54
C GLY A 36 -10.94 -6.74 -0.86
N MET A 37 -9.88 -7.36 -1.40
CA MET A 37 -8.53 -7.22 -0.86
C MET A 37 -8.01 -5.79 -1.02
N LEU A 38 -7.24 -5.34 -0.03
CA LEU A 38 -6.61 -4.03 0.02
C LEU A 38 -5.12 -4.17 0.38
N ILE A 39 -4.28 -3.42 -0.33
CA ILE A 39 -2.91 -3.12 0.08
C ILE A 39 -2.89 -1.65 0.49
N ASP A 40 -2.66 -1.40 1.77
CA ASP A 40 -2.51 -0.09 2.37
C ASP A 40 -1.03 0.24 2.59
N VAL A 41 -0.64 1.49 2.34
CA VAL A 41 0.73 1.98 2.52
C VAL A 41 0.73 3.33 3.22
N GLY A 42 1.04 3.30 4.52
CA GLY A 42 1.15 4.49 5.36
C GLY A 42 2.56 4.72 5.89
N TYR A 43 2.87 5.96 6.27
CA TYR A 43 4.07 6.30 7.02
C TYR A 43 3.73 6.52 8.50
N ILE A 44 4.44 5.83 9.40
CA ILE A 44 4.27 5.99 10.85
C ILE A 44 5.42 6.85 11.38
N GLU A 45 5.14 8.11 11.72
CA GLU A 45 6.15 9.09 12.14
C GLU A 45 6.95 8.65 13.37
N ASP A 46 6.26 8.10 14.38
CA ASP A 46 6.88 7.63 15.64
C ASP A 46 7.91 6.51 15.40
N LEU A 47 7.71 5.70 14.36
CA LEU A 47 8.58 4.59 14.00
C LEU A 47 9.56 4.95 12.87
N GLN A 48 9.37 6.11 12.23
CA GLN A 48 10.12 6.57 11.07
C GLN A 48 10.18 5.55 9.93
N SER A 49 9.08 4.84 9.72
CA SER A 49 8.99 3.73 8.77
C SER A 49 7.70 3.77 7.98
N TYR A 50 7.77 3.32 6.73
CA TYR A 50 6.58 2.99 5.95
C TYR A 50 6.12 1.58 6.31
N TYR A 51 4.82 1.36 6.31
CA TYR A 51 4.21 0.05 6.49
C TYR A 51 3.37 -0.27 5.27
N ILE A 52 3.58 -1.46 4.71
CA ILE A 52 2.70 -2.03 3.70
C ILE A 52 1.85 -3.08 4.41
N THR A 53 0.54 -2.85 4.49
CA THR A 53 -0.41 -3.74 5.16
C THR A 53 -1.33 -4.36 4.12
N VAL A 54 -1.43 -5.69 4.13
CA VAL A 54 -2.29 -6.43 3.22
C VAL A 54 -3.46 -7.00 4.02
N VAL A 55 -4.68 -6.65 3.66
CA VAL A 55 -5.90 -7.18 4.29
C VAL A 55 -6.77 -7.89 3.26
N SER A 56 -7.39 -9.00 3.65
CA SER A 56 -8.22 -9.80 2.73
C SER A 56 -9.54 -9.10 2.34
N THR A 57 -10.02 -8.23 3.21
CA THR A 57 -11.23 -7.42 3.06
C THR A 57 -11.01 -6.06 3.71
N ASP A 58 -11.42 -4.98 3.06
CA ASP A 58 -11.40 -3.64 3.66
C ASP A 58 -12.59 -3.44 4.62
N ASP A 59 -12.58 -4.20 5.72
CA ASP A 59 -13.52 -4.12 6.82
C ASP A 59 -12.82 -4.43 8.16
N GLU A 60 -13.52 -4.19 9.27
CA GLU A 60 -12.99 -4.41 10.63
C GLU A 60 -12.31 -5.78 10.79
N LYS A 61 -12.86 -6.83 10.19
CA LYS A 61 -12.32 -8.19 10.28
C LYS A 61 -11.01 -8.37 9.54
N GLY A 62 -10.88 -7.77 8.35
CA GLY A 62 -9.63 -7.79 7.60
C GLY A 62 -8.52 -7.05 8.34
N TRP A 63 -8.86 -5.91 8.95
CA TRP A 63 -7.93 -5.09 9.72
C TRP A 63 -7.55 -5.68 11.09
N GLU A 64 -8.44 -6.44 11.74
CA GLU A 64 -8.10 -7.20 12.96
C GLU A 64 -7.06 -8.29 12.71
N LYS A 65 -7.00 -8.82 11.48
CA LYS A 65 -6.09 -9.90 11.11
C LYS A 65 -5.54 -9.70 9.69
N PRO A 66 -4.58 -8.76 9.52
CA PRO A 66 -3.91 -8.57 8.26
C PRO A 66 -3.27 -9.87 7.76
N LEU A 67 -3.27 -10.05 6.44
CA LEU A 67 -2.57 -11.14 5.77
C LEU A 67 -1.06 -10.97 5.88
N GLU A 68 -0.59 -9.73 5.87
CA GLU A 68 0.82 -9.38 6.05
C GLU A 68 0.99 -7.90 6.42
N GLU A 69 2.06 -7.61 7.17
CA GLU A 69 2.54 -6.26 7.44
C GLU A 69 4.05 -6.22 7.18
N ILE A 70 4.50 -5.27 6.35
CA ILE A 70 5.90 -5.14 5.95
C ILE A 70 6.41 -3.77 6.35
N GLU A 71 7.38 -3.71 7.25
CA GLU A 71 8.10 -2.49 7.57
C GLU A 71 9.13 -2.17 6.47
N VAL A 72 9.09 -0.95 5.95
CA VAL A 72 10.04 -0.43 4.96
C VAL A 72 10.66 0.86 5.48
N LYS A 73 11.94 0.79 5.88
CA LYS A 73 12.68 1.91 6.50
C LYS A 73 13.17 2.98 5.51
N SER A 74 13.15 2.69 4.21
CA SER A 74 13.66 3.60 3.20
C SER A 74 12.65 3.79 2.08
N LYS A 75 12.33 5.05 1.79
CA LYS A 75 11.45 5.43 0.68
C LYS A 75 11.97 4.92 -0.67
N ASP A 76 13.30 4.83 -0.83
CA ASP A 76 13.93 4.36 -2.06
C ASP A 76 13.57 2.90 -2.41
N ASN A 77 13.33 2.08 -1.37
CA ASN A 77 12.94 0.67 -1.53
C ASN A 77 11.42 0.47 -1.55
N LEU A 78 10.64 1.51 -1.25
CA LEU A 78 9.19 1.41 -1.07
C LEU A 78 8.49 0.99 -2.36
N TYR A 79 8.89 1.54 -3.50
CA TYR A 79 8.32 1.19 -4.79
C TYR A 79 8.49 -0.31 -5.10
N GLU A 80 9.71 -0.82 -4.95
CA GLU A 80 10.01 -2.23 -5.20
C GLU A 80 9.22 -3.13 -4.26
N LYS A 81 9.13 -2.77 -2.97
CA LYS A 81 8.39 -3.56 -1.98
C LYS A 81 6.89 -3.58 -2.26
N ILE A 82 6.28 -2.46 -2.63
CA ILE A 82 4.87 -2.44 -3.04
C ILE A 82 4.66 -3.34 -4.26
N GLN A 83 5.53 -3.25 -5.27
CA GLN A 83 5.42 -4.07 -6.48
C GLN A 83 5.57 -5.57 -6.18
N GLU A 84 6.51 -5.96 -5.32
CA GLU A 84 6.67 -7.34 -4.85
C GLU A 84 5.41 -7.84 -4.13
N THR A 85 4.83 -7.02 -3.24
CA THR A 85 3.60 -7.36 -2.52
C THR A 85 2.42 -7.56 -3.47
N ILE A 86 2.24 -6.66 -4.44
CA ILE A 86 1.21 -6.81 -5.49
C ILE A 86 1.37 -8.17 -6.18
N TYR A 87 2.58 -8.51 -6.62
CA TYR A 87 2.80 -9.79 -7.30
C TYR A 87 2.66 -11.00 -6.38
N LYS A 88 2.98 -10.89 -5.09
CA LYS A 88 2.83 -11.98 -4.14
C LYS A 88 1.37 -12.37 -3.93
N TYR A 89 0.47 -11.39 -3.84
CA TYR A 89 -0.93 -11.63 -3.48
C TYR A 89 -1.88 -11.65 -4.68
N CYS A 90 -1.54 -10.97 -5.77
CA CYS A 90 -2.49 -10.69 -6.85
C CYS A 90 -2.11 -11.37 -8.17
N LYS A 91 -0.90 -11.91 -8.28
CA LYS A 91 -0.46 -12.62 -9.48
C LYS A 91 -0.99 -14.06 -9.46
N SER A 92 -1.96 -14.33 -10.34
CA SER A 92 -2.47 -15.69 -10.59
C SER A 92 -1.46 -16.56 -11.34
#